data_AF-A0A932YW53-F1
#
_entry.id   AF-A0A932YW53-F1
#
_cell.length_a   1.000
_cell.length_b   1.000
_cell.length_c   1.000
_cell.angle_alpha   90.00
_cell.angle_beta   90.00
_cell.angle_gamma   90.00
#
_symmetry.space_group_name_H-M   'P 1'
#
loop_
_entity.id
_entity.type
_entity.pdbx_description
1 polymer ?
#
loop_
_entity_poly.entity_id
_entity_poly.type
_entity_poly.pdbx_seq_one_letter_code
_entity_poly.pdbx_strand_id
1 'polypeptide(L)'
;MDYRHEDLISLREASRISRYSQEYLSLRVRQGKLRAEKVDGVWCTTKDWLKAYLRAVAAVKASSAVPAQRAVVRGRVVDLRMYSLLERLVTTQEELAKTQRELAETQRQMLEFLRAKEVREPEAKPGV
;
A
#
# COMPACT_ATOMS: atom_id res chain seq x y z
N MET A 1 -16.56 3.70 -24.22
CA MET A 1 -16.82 4.69 -23.16
C MET A 1 -16.37 6.02 -23.70
N ASP A 2 -17.23 6.66 -24.49
CA ASP A 2 -16.95 7.94 -25.14
C ASP A 2 -17.22 9.07 -24.16
N TYR A 3 -16.16 9.69 -23.64
CA TYR A 3 -16.31 10.92 -22.86
C TYR A 3 -16.57 12.05 -23.85
N ARG A 4 -17.79 12.62 -23.81
CA ARG A 4 -18.08 13.82 -24.58
C ARG A 4 -17.10 14.90 -24.13
N HIS A 5 -16.36 15.46 -25.10
CA HIS A 5 -15.39 16.52 -24.85
C HIS A 5 -15.99 17.77 -24.20
N GLU A 6 -17.32 17.83 -24.10
CA GLU A 6 -18.14 18.91 -23.56
C GLU A 6 -17.83 19.26 -22.09
N ASP A 7 -17.28 18.33 -21.29
CA ASP A 7 -16.99 18.56 -19.86
C ASP A 7 -15.49 18.72 -19.53
N LEU A 8 -14.62 18.72 -20.54
CA LEU A 8 -13.18 18.91 -20.34
C LEU A 8 -12.87 20.38 -20.11
N ILE A 9 -12.29 20.67 -18.96
CA ILE A 9 -11.76 21.98 -18.59
C ILE A 9 -10.24 21.98 -18.67
N SER A 10 -9.67 23.12 -19.06
CA SER A 10 -8.21 23.27 -19.08
C SER A 10 -7.64 23.22 -17.66
N LEU A 11 -6.35 22.86 -17.51
CA LEU A 11 -5.70 22.93 -16.19
C LEU A 11 -5.66 24.36 -15.62
N ARG A 12 -5.72 25.38 -16.49
CA ARG A 12 -5.81 26.79 -16.09
C ARG A 12 -7.18 27.14 -15.51
N GLU A 13 -8.25 26.55 -15.99
CA GLU A 13 -9.57 26.70 -15.37
C GLU A 13 -9.67 25.87 -14.09
N ALA A 14 -9.11 24.67 -14.09
CA ALA A 14 -9.04 23.81 -12.91
C ALA A 14 -8.27 24.47 -11.75
N SER A 15 -7.25 25.30 -12.03
CA SER A 15 -6.51 26.06 -11.00
C SER A 15 -7.29 27.24 -10.43
N ARG A 16 -8.33 27.74 -11.12
CA ARG A 16 -9.24 28.74 -10.56
C ARG A 16 -10.24 28.10 -9.60
N ILE A 17 -10.54 26.81 -9.78
CA ILE A 17 -11.54 26.05 -9.02
C ILE A 17 -10.89 25.34 -7.82
N SER A 18 -9.78 24.64 -8.06
CA SER A 18 -8.95 24.05 -7.00
C SER A 18 -7.91 25.08 -6.60
N ARG A 19 -7.73 25.35 -5.31
CA ARG A 19 -6.80 26.38 -4.79
C ARG A 19 -5.30 26.10 -5.07
N TYR A 20 -5.00 25.31 -6.10
CA TYR A 20 -3.68 24.89 -6.53
C TYR A 20 -3.32 25.56 -7.85
N SER A 21 -2.02 25.84 -8.04
CA SER A 21 -1.53 26.41 -9.29
C SER A 21 -1.68 25.45 -10.46
N GLN A 22 -1.70 25.99 -11.67
CA GLN A 22 -1.75 25.21 -12.91
C GLN A 22 -0.53 24.29 -13.04
N GLU A 23 0.65 24.76 -12.64
CA GLU A 23 1.91 24.02 -12.63
C GLU A 23 1.80 22.81 -11.70
N TYR A 24 1.20 22.99 -10.52
CA TYR A 24 0.99 21.92 -9.56
C TYR A 24 0.05 20.85 -10.14
N LEU A 25 -1.08 21.26 -10.75
CA LEU A 25 -1.99 20.31 -11.38
C LEU A 25 -1.31 19.56 -12.53
N SER A 26 -0.51 20.25 -13.34
CA SER A 26 0.26 19.65 -14.43
C SER A 26 1.25 18.60 -13.93
N LEU A 27 1.94 18.86 -12.82
CA LEU A 27 2.81 17.89 -12.16
C LEU A 27 2.02 16.65 -11.72
N ARG A 28 0.85 16.83 -11.12
CA ARG A 28 0.02 15.70 -10.65
C ARG A 28 -0.52 14.85 -11.78
N VAL A 29 -0.82 15.45 -12.93
CA VAL A 29 -1.18 14.74 -14.17
C VAL A 29 -0.03 13.84 -14.63
N ARG A 30 1.19 14.40 -14.73
CA ARG A 30 2.37 13.63 -15.15
C ARG A 30 2.72 12.47 -14.21
N GLN A 31 2.46 12.64 -12.91
CA GLN A 31 2.63 11.57 -11.91
C GLN A 31 1.52 10.50 -11.95
N GLY A 32 0.51 10.66 -12.80
CA GLY A 32 -0.65 9.75 -12.86
C GLY A 32 -1.59 9.86 -11.65
N LYS A 33 -1.44 10.89 -10.81
CA LYS A 33 -2.23 11.07 -9.58
C LYS A 33 -3.51 11.86 -9.82
N LEU A 34 -3.54 12.70 -10.84
CA LEU A 34 -4.71 13.44 -11.29
C LEU A 34 -5.04 12.97 -12.70
N ARG A 35 -6.28 12.52 -12.91
CA ARG A 35 -6.74 12.09 -14.22
C ARG A 35 -6.89 13.30 -15.13
N ALA A 36 -6.36 13.21 -16.33
CA ALA A 36 -6.43 14.21 -17.38
C ALA A 36 -6.24 13.56 -18.74
N GLU A 37 -6.74 14.21 -19.78
CA GLU A 37 -6.62 13.80 -21.18
C GLU A 37 -5.92 14.91 -21.95
N LYS A 38 -5.15 14.52 -22.97
CA LYS A 38 -4.42 15.47 -23.80
C LYS A 38 -5.24 15.75 -25.06
N VAL A 39 -5.82 16.94 -25.14
CA VAL A 39 -6.64 17.41 -26.26
C VAL A 39 -5.89 18.56 -26.94
N ASP A 40 -5.67 18.46 -28.25
CA ASP A 40 -4.96 19.47 -29.05
C ASP A 40 -3.63 19.95 -28.45
N GLY A 41 -2.86 19.01 -27.88
CA GLY A 41 -1.57 19.31 -27.27
C GLY A 41 -1.64 19.84 -25.82
N VAL A 42 -2.83 20.14 -25.31
CA VAL A 42 -3.07 20.70 -23.98
C VAL A 42 -3.62 19.62 -23.06
N TRP A 43 -3.14 19.59 -21.81
CA TRP A 43 -3.72 18.72 -20.78
C TRP A 43 -5.02 19.34 -20.25
N CYS A 44 -6.10 18.55 -20.29
CA CYS A 44 -7.43 18.91 -19.84
C CYS A 44 -7.91 17.88 -18.81
N THR A 45 -8.70 18.32 -17.84
CA THR A 45 -9.29 17.46 -16.80
C THR A 45 -10.78 17.73 -16.73
N THR A 46 -11.55 16.94 -16.00
CA THR A 46 -12.96 17.22 -15.75
C THR A 46 -13.16 17.72 -14.33
N LYS A 47 -14.26 18.42 -14.08
CA LYS A 47 -14.63 18.87 -12.73
C LYS A 47 -14.77 17.69 -11.77
N ASP A 48 -15.27 16.55 -12.23
CA ASP A 48 -15.45 15.35 -11.40
C ASP A 48 -14.12 14.69 -11.05
N TRP A 49 -13.18 14.59 -11.99
CA TRP A 49 -11.84 14.09 -11.68
C TRP A 49 -11.11 15.00 -10.70
N LEU A 50 -11.24 16.31 -10.87
CA LEU A 50 -10.67 17.29 -9.94
C LEU A 50 -11.28 17.16 -8.55
N LYS A 51 -12.61 17.04 -8.43
CA LYS A 51 -13.30 16.83 -7.15
C LYS A 51 -12.87 15.52 -6.49
N ALA A 52 -12.79 14.42 -7.24
CA ALA A 52 -12.33 13.13 -6.74
C ALA A 52 -10.90 13.22 -6.20
N TYR A 53 -10.01 13.89 -6.94
CA TYR A 53 -8.65 14.16 -6.52
C TYR A 53 -8.59 14.99 -5.22
N LEU A 54 -9.35 16.08 -5.13
CA LEU A 54 -9.40 16.91 -3.94
C LEU A 54 -9.91 16.15 -2.71
N ARG A 55 -10.92 15.29 -2.88
CA ARG A 55 -11.42 14.41 -1.81
C ARG A 55 -10.35 13.43 -1.36
N ALA A 56 -9.63 12.80 -2.30
CA ALA A 56 -8.55 11.88 -1.97
C ALA A 56 -7.43 12.58 -1.19
N VAL A 57 -7.01 13.77 -1.61
CA VAL A 57 -5.99 14.57 -0.90
C VAL A 57 -6.49 15.01 0.48
N ALA A 58 -7.75 15.42 0.60
CA ALA A 58 -8.36 15.78 1.87
C ALA A 58 -8.46 14.58 2.83
N ALA A 59 -8.81 13.39 2.32
CA ALA A 59 -8.86 12.17 3.11
C ALA A 59 -7.47 11.76 3.61
N VAL A 60 -6.43 11.87 2.78
CA VAL A 60 -5.04 11.66 3.21
C VAL A 60 -4.62 12.71 4.24
N LYS A 61 -5.00 13.97 4.05
CA LYS A 61 -4.72 15.02 5.03
C LYS A 61 -5.44 14.75 6.35
N ALA A 62 -6.69 14.30 6.32
CA ALA A 62 -7.48 13.94 7.49
C ALA A 62 -6.92 12.68 8.21
N SER A 63 -6.47 11.67 7.47
CA SER A 63 -5.85 10.48 8.06
C SER A 63 -4.42 10.73 8.55
N SER A 64 -3.69 11.66 7.94
CA SER A 64 -2.39 12.17 8.45
C SER A 64 -2.54 13.16 9.60
N ALA A 65 -3.70 13.82 9.68
CA ALA A 65 -4.17 14.57 10.84
C ALA A 65 -4.77 13.59 11.84
N VAL A 66 -4.00 12.56 12.20
CA VAL A 66 -4.15 11.99 13.53
C VAL A 66 -3.92 13.17 14.46
N PRO A 67 -4.93 13.65 15.23
CA PRO A 67 -4.65 14.64 16.25
C PRO A 67 -3.50 14.07 17.05
N ALA A 68 -2.41 14.81 17.22
CA ALA A 68 -1.29 14.35 18.01
C ALA A 68 -1.87 13.97 19.38
N GLN A 69 -2.12 12.68 19.60
CA GLN A 69 -2.55 12.17 20.88
C GLN A 69 -1.30 12.28 21.72
N ARG A 70 -1.17 13.44 22.36
CA ARG A 70 -0.15 13.73 23.34
C ARG A 70 -0.71 13.19 24.64
N ALA A 71 -0.30 11.98 25.01
CA ALA A 71 -0.52 11.53 26.36
C ALA A 71 0.59 12.09 27.25
N VAL A 72 0.22 12.47 28.46
CA VAL A 72 1.19 12.76 29.52
C VAL A 72 1.35 11.48 30.31
N VAL A 73 2.47 10.79 30.13
CA VAL A 73 2.83 9.61 30.92
C VAL A 73 3.96 10.00 31.86
N ARG A 74 3.71 9.91 33.17
CA ARG A 74 4.69 10.27 34.22
C ARG A 74 5.31 11.66 34.00
N GLY A 75 4.47 12.65 33.70
CA GLY A 75 4.89 14.05 33.51
C GLY A 75 5.60 14.36 32.20
N ARG A 76 5.72 13.40 31.27
CA ARG A 76 6.33 13.62 29.95
C ARG A 76 5.29 13.53 28.84
N VAL A 77 5.31 14.51 27.95
CA VAL A 77 4.51 14.51 26.72
C VAL A 77 5.14 13.50 25.76
N VAL A 78 4.44 12.41 25.48
CA VAL A 78 4.86 11.41 24.49
C VAL A 78 3.97 11.49 23.26
N ASP A 79 4.59 11.43 22.07
CA ASP A 79 3.88 11.33 20.80
C ASP A 79 3.55 9.85 20.53
N LEU A 80 2.27 9.48 20.60
CA LEU A 80 1.83 8.10 20.40
C LEU A 80 2.02 7.57 18.98
N ARG A 81 2.42 8.40 18.00
CA ARG A 81 2.64 7.94 16.61
C ARG A 81 3.76 6.91 16.48
N MET A 82 4.78 6.98 17.33
CA MET A 82 5.86 5.99 17.34
C MET A 82 5.36 4.61 17.77
N TYR A 83 4.42 4.55 18.73
CA TYR A 83 3.87 3.29 19.24
C TYR A 83 2.98 2.58 18.22
N SER A 84 2.23 3.31 17.38
CA SER A 84 1.39 2.69 16.33
C SER A 84 2.19 2.03 15.20
N LEU A 85 3.39 2.54 14.88
CA LEU A 85 4.29 1.93 13.90
C LEU A 85 5.04 0.75 14.50
N LEU A 86 5.42 0.83 15.78
CA LEU A 86 6.04 -0.27 16.50
C LEU A 86 5.08 -1.44 16.71
N GLU A 87 3.81 -1.19 17.06
CA GLU A 87 2.79 -2.23 17.18
C GLU A 87 2.61 -3.00 15.87
N ARG A 88 2.52 -2.30 14.73
CA ARG A 88 2.47 -2.94 13.40
C ARG A 88 3.74 -3.72 13.07
N LEU A 89 4.90 -3.25 13.52
CA LEU A 89 6.17 -3.94 13.27
C LEU A 89 6.31 -5.20 14.13
N VAL A 90 5.85 -5.15 15.38
CA VAL A 90 5.83 -6.30 16.30
C VAL A 90 4.89 -7.38 15.79
N THR A 91 3.67 -7.04 15.38
CA THR A 91 2.73 -8.02 14.83
C THR A 91 3.28 -8.69 13.56
N THR A 92 3.96 -7.93 12.69
CA THR A 92 4.58 -8.53 11.48
C THR A 92 5.74 -9.48 11.80
N GLN A 93 6.49 -9.23 12.87
CA GLN A 93 7.58 -10.13 13.29
C GLN A 93 7.03 -11.40 13.94
N GLU A 94 5.95 -11.31 14.71
CA GLU A 94 5.29 -12.47 15.31
C GLU A 94 4.66 -13.38 14.25
N GLU A 95 4.00 -12.80 13.24
CA GLU A 95 3.45 -13.54 12.10
C GLU A 95 4.56 -14.21 11.25
N LEU A 96 5.68 -13.52 11.02
CA LEU A 96 6.84 -14.09 10.33
C LEU A 96 7.45 -15.25 11.13
N ALA A 97 7.60 -15.10 12.45
CA ALA A 97 8.13 -16.14 13.32
C ALA A 97 7.22 -17.38 13.38
N LYS A 98 5.91 -17.19 13.36
CA LYS A 98 4.93 -18.28 13.29
C LYS A 98 5.06 -19.04 11.97
N THR A 99 5.12 -18.33 10.85
CA THR A 99 5.27 -18.90 9.51
C THR A 99 6.58 -19.71 9.39
N GLN A 100 7.67 -19.21 9.97
CA GLN A 100 8.96 -19.92 9.99
C GLN A 100 8.92 -21.23 10.80
N ARG A 101 8.16 -21.26 11.91
CA ARG A 101 7.99 -22.49 12.73
C ARG A 101 7.18 -23.54 11.99
N GLU A 102 6.07 -23.15 11.36
CA GLU A 102 5.23 -24.05 10.56
C GLU A 102 6.03 -24.63 9.37
N LEU A 103 6.86 -23.81 8.73
CA LEU A 103 7.77 -24.27 7.66
C LEU A 103 8.80 -25.29 8.19
N ALA A 104 9.40 -25.04 9.36
CA ALA A 104 10.37 -25.95 9.96
C ALA A 104 9.74 -27.28 10.39
N GLU A 105 8.50 -27.26 10.89
CA GLU A 105 7.74 -28.47 11.22
C GLU A 105 7.42 -29.28 9.97
N THR A 106 6.98 -28.61 8.90
CA THR A 106 6.71 -29.25 7.60
C THR A 106 7.98 -29.89 7.03
N GLN A 107 9.12 -29.20 7.12
CA GLN A 107 10.41 -29.73 6.68
C GLN A 107 10.84 -30.96 7.50
N ARG A 108 10.61 -30.95 8.82
CA ARG A 108 10.89 -32.10 9.70
C ARG A 108 10.01 -33.30 9.35
N GLN A 109 8.71 -33.10 9.17
CA GLN A 109 7.79 -34.16 8.76
C GLN A 109 8.17 -34.75 7.40
N MET A 110 8.58 -33.91 6.46
CA MET A 110 9.05 -34.37 5.15
C MET A 110 10.35 -35.18 5.24
N LEU A 111 11.31 -34.75 6.08
CA LEU A 111 12.54 -35.50 6.33
C LEU A 111 12.27 -36.84 7.03
N GLU A 112 11.37 -36.88 8.01
CA GLU A 112 10.95 -38.14 8.66
C GLU A 112 10.27 -39.09 7.67
N PHE A 113 9.42 -38.56 6.79
CA PHE A 113 8.78 -39.34 5.74
C PHE A 113 9.78 -39.93 4.74
N LEU A 114 10.77 -39.14 4.31
CA LEU A 114 11.83 -39.61 3.41
C LEU A 114 12.70 -40.68 4.09
N ARG A 115 13.08 -40.46 5.35
CA ARG A 115 13.84 -41.43 6.15
C ARG A 115 13.07 -42.73 6.37
N ALA A 116 11.76 -42.66 6.57
CA ALA A 116 10.90 -43.85 6.70
C ALA A 116 10.73 -44.62 5.38
N LYS A 117 10.86 -43.95 4.22
CA LYS A 117 10.89 -44.60 2.90
C LYS A 117 12.23 -45.26 2.61
N GLU A 118 13.35 -44.66 3.04
CA GLU A 118 14.70 -45.18 2.83
C GLU A 118 14.97 -46.48 3.63
N VAL A 119 14.35 -46.64 4.80
CA VAL A 119 14.43 -47.89 5.61
C VAL A 119 13.59 -49.04 5.03
N ARG A 120 12.73 -48.76 4.03
CA ARG A 120 11.78 -49.73 3.45
C ARG A 120 12.23 -50.38 2.14
N GLU A 121 13.45 -50.13 1.67
CA GLU A 121 14.06 -51.03 0.68
C GLU A 121 14.65 -52.23 1.45
N PRO A 122 13.99 -53.42 1.47
CA PRO A 122 14.65 -54.59 1.97
C PRO A 122 15.85 -54.86 1.07
N GLU A 123 17.03 -55.01 1.67
CA GLU A 123 18.18 -55.61 1.01
C GLU A 123 17.70 -56.87 0.27
N ALA A 124 17.63 -56.78 -1.06
CA ALA A 124 17.51 -57.94 -1.91
C ALA A 124 18.76 -58.78 -1.65
N LYS A 125 18.64 -59.77 -0.76
CA LYS A 125 19.72 -60.69 -0.43
C LYS A 125 20.27 -61.28 -1.73
N PRO A 126 21.61 -61.37 -1.89
CA PRO A 126 22.18 -62.08 -3.00
C PRO A 126 21.98 -63.58 -2.77
N GLY A 127 21.33 -64.23 -3.73
CA GLY A 127 21.17 -65.67 -3.86
C GLY A 127 20.43 -65.89 -5.18
N VAL A 128 20.97 -66.56 -6.19
CA VAL A 128 21.83 -67.74 -6.25
C VAL A 128 22.81 -67.58 -7.40
#